data_AF-A0A9X4FFM9-F1
#
_entry.id   AF-A0A9X4FFM9-F1
#
_cell.length_a   1.000
_cell.length_b   1.000
_cell.length_c   1.000
_cell.angle_alpha   90.00
_cell.angle_beta   90.00
_cell.angle_gamma   90.00
#
_symmetry.space_group_name_H-M   'P 1'
#
loop_
_entity.id
_entity.type
_entity.pdbx_description
1 polymer ?
#
loop_
_entity_poly.entity_id
_entity_poly.type
_entity_poly.pdbx_seq_one_letter_code
_entity_poly.pdbx_strand_id
1 'polypeptide(L)'
;MSSLQQTWQHHVDVWQTTQLSQAQYCRAHDLDQSQFSYWKRKFNRVNSVTKSVTSKFTLAQVQTITEQVSSSLTLTLPSGAQLEGIDEHNVHVAAKLIECMS
;
A
#
# COMPACT_ATOMS: atom_id res chain seq x y z
N MET A 1 1.26 -27.00 -1.32
CA MET A 1 2.52 -26.34 -1.74
C MET A 1 2.59 -26.48 -3.26
N SER A 2 2.39 -25.40 -4.01
CA SER A 2 2.09 -25.45 -5.45
C SER A 2 3.26 -26.05 -6.24
N SER A 3 3.04 -27.21 -6.88
CA SER A 3 4.04 -28.00 -7.63
C SER A 3 4.88 -27.17 -8.62
N LEU A 4 4.25 -26.17 -9.25
CA LEU A 4 4.91 -25.23 -10.16
C LEU A 4 6.08 -24.48 -9.51
N GLN A 5 5.95 -24.06 -8.25
CA GLN A 5 7.02 -23.33 -7.57
C GLN A 5 8.28 -24.19 -7.41
N GLN A 6 8.12 -25.49 -7.13
CA GLN A 6 9.24 -26.40 -6.97
C GLN A 6 9.93 -26.66 -8.31
N THR A 7 9.14 -26.81 -9.39
CA THR A 7 9.68 -26.95 -10.76
C THR A 7 10.48 -25.72 -11.16
N TRP A 8 9.96 -24.51 -10.93
CA TRP A 8 10.67 -23.27 -11.25
C TRP A 8 11.89 -23.04 -10.37
N GLN A 9 11.84 -23.42 -9.10
CA GLN A 9 13.00 -23.35 -8.22
C GLN A 9 14.13 -24.26 -8.74
N HIS A 10 13.81 -25.50 -9.10
CA HIS A 10 14.79 -26.42 -9.70
C HIS A 10 15.41 -25.85 -10.98
N HIS A 11 14.62 -25.27 -11.88
CA HIS A 11 15.16 -24.62 -13.08
C HIS A 11 16.08 -23.43 -12.77
N VAL A 12 15.74 -22.62 -11.76
CA VAL A 12 16.58 -21.49 -11.35
C VAL A 12 17.89 -21.97 -10.73
N ASP A 13 17.86 -23.03 -9.92
CA ASP A 13 19.05 -23.61 -9.30
C ASP A 13 19.98 -24.25 -10.35
N VAL A 14 19.43 -25.02 -11.29
CA VAL A 14 20.19 -25.60 -12.42
C VAL A 14 20.72 -24.50 -13.35
N TRP A 15 19.95 -23.44 -13.58
CA TRP A 15 20.43 -22.30 -14.35
C TRP A 15 21.65 -21.62 -13.68
N GLN A 16 21.64 -21.48 -12.36
CA GLN A 16 22.77 -20.89 -11.62
C GLN A 16 24.06 -21.73 -11.74
N THR A 17 23.96 -23.06 -11.81
CA THR A 17 25.14 -23.94 -11.93
C THR A 17 25.69 -24.01 -13.35
N THR A 18 24.83 -23.83 -14.37
CA THR A 18 25.22 -23.95 -15.78
C THR A 18 26.02 -22.75 -16.32
N GLN A 19 26.15 -21.65 -15.56
CA GLN A 19 26.81 -20.39 -15.97
C GLN A 19 26.35 -19.82 -17.33
N LEU A 20 25.21 -20.31 -17.86
CA LEU A 20 24.65 -19.85 -19.12
C LEU A 20 23.90 -18.54 -18.92
N SER A 21 23.79 -17.75 -19.99
CA SER A 21 22.87 -16.61 -19.95
C SER A 21 21.42 -17.11 -19.87
N GLN A 22 20.54 -16.32 -19.23
CA GLN A 22 19.12 -16.66 -19.08
C GLN A 22 18.46 -16.99 -20.43
N ALA A 23 18.77 -16.24 -21.49
CA ALA A 23 18.20 -16.47 -22.81
C ALA A 23 18.65 -17.81 -23.43
N GLN A 24 19.91 -18.21 -23.21
CA GLN A 24 20.42 -19.51 -23.68
C GLN A 24 19.76 -20.66 -22.93
N TYR A 25 19.61 -20.53 -21.61
CA TYR A 25 18.94 -21.54 -20.79
C TYR A 25 17.46 -21.68 -21.16
N CYS A 26 16.74 -20.57 -21.31
CA CYS A 26 15.35 -20.58 -21.75
C CYS A 26 15.17 -21.24 -23.13
N ARG A 27 16.10 -21.00 -24.08
CA ARG A 27 16.05 -21.64 -25.40
C ARG A 27 16.37 -23.14 -25.35
N ALA A 28 17.33 -23.56 -24.53
CA ALA A 28 17.73 -24.97 -24.44
C ALA A 28 16.68 -25.84 -23.74
N HIS A 29 15.92 -25.26 -22.81
CA HIS A 29 14.91 -25.96 -22.01
C HIS A 29 13.46 -25.61 -22.40
N ASP A 30 13.26 -24.90 -23.51
CA ASP A 30 11.95 -24.44 -24.01
C ASP A 30 11.09 -23.73 -22.93
N LEU A 31 11.74 -22.87 -22.14
CA LEU A 31 11.10 -22.14 -21.05
C LEU A 31 10.69 -20.73 -21.49
N ASP A 32 9.50 -20.31 -21.06
CA ASP A 32 9.06 -18.93 -21.25
C ASP A 32 9.95 -17.96 -20.45
N GLN A 33 10.54 -16.98 -21.17
CA GLN A 33 11.48 -16.03 -20.59
C GLN A 33 10.81 -15.09 -19.57
N SER A 34 9.53 -14.77 -19.76
CA SER A 34 8.78 -13.87 -18.87
C SER A 34 8.48 -14.57 -17.54
N GLN A 35 8.05 -15.82 -17.60
CA GLN A 35 7.82 -16.67 -16.43
C GLN A 35 9.12 -16.92 -15.67
N PHE A 36 10.22 -17.27 -16.37
CA PHE A 36 11.52 -17.44 -15.71
C PHE A 36 11.97 -16.16 -14.99
N SER A 37 11.81 -14.99 -15.63
CA SER A 37 12.13 -13.69 -15.03
C SER A 37 11.29 -13.41 -13.79
N TYR A 38 9.99 -13.71 -13.84
CA TYR A 38 9.08 -13.56 -12.72
C TYR A 38 9.50 -14.45 -11.53
N TRP A 39 9.75 -15.74 -11.77
CA TRP A 39 10.15 -16.69 -10.73
C TRP A 39 11.52 -16.37 -10.15
N LYS A 40 12.51 -16.04 -10.98
CA LYS A 40 13.82 -15.55 -10.54
C LYS A 40 13.70 -14.34 -9.62
N ARG A 41 12.87 -13.34 -9.99
CA ARG A 41 12.62 -12.17 -9.13
C ARG A 41 11.90 -12.56 -7.84
N LYS A 42 10.94 -13.48 -7.91
CA LYS A 42 10.21 -13.97 -6.74
C LYS A 42 11.14 -14.67 -5.74
N PHE A 43 12.03 -15.56 -6.20
CA PHE A 43 13.02 -16.22 -5.34
C PHE A 43 14.06 -15.24 -4.79
N ASN A 44 14.54 -14.29 -5.60
CA ASN A 44 15.44 -13.24 -5.13
C ASN A 44 14.78 -12.34 -4.07
N ARG A 45 13.48 -12.04 -4.22
CA ARG A 45 12.74 -11.22 -3.26
C ARG A 45 12.55 -11.94 -1.91
N VAL A 46 12.31 -13.25 -1.92
CA VAL A 46 12.26 -14.05 -0.69
C VAL A 46 13.61 -13.98 0.04
N ASN A 47 14.73 -14.06 -0.69
CA ASN A 47 16.07 -13.88 -0.12
C ASN A 47 16.38 -12.43 0.32
N SER A 48 15.66 -11.43 -0.21
CA SER A 48 15.89 -10.01 0.09
C SER A 48 14.99 -9.44 1.19
N VAL A 49 14.08 -10.22 1.80
CA VAL A 49 13.32 -9.77 2.99
C VAL A 49 14.27 -9.48 4.17
N THR A 50 15.53 -9.94 4.12
CA THR A 50 16.59 -9.60 5.08
C THR A 50 17.50 -8.45 4.66
N LYS A 51 17.31 -7.86 3.47
CA LYS A 51 18.11 -6.71 3.02
C LYS A 51 17.19 -5.60 2.52
N SER A 52 16.86 -4.72 3.45
CA SER A 52 16.29 -3.39 3.25
C SER A 52 16.92 -2.75 2.01
N VAL A 53 16.17 -2.70 0.91
CA VAL A 53 16.54 -1.87 -0.24
C VAL A 53 15.87 -0.52 -0.02
N THR A 54 16.73 0.46 0.22
CA THR A 54 16.43 1.89 0.35
C THR A 54 15.73 2.40 -0.90
N SER A 55 14.40 2.23 -0.97
CA SER A 55 13.57 2.98 -1.92
C SER A 55 13.47 4.42 -1.40
N LYS A 56 13.93 5.40 -2.18
CA LYS A 56 13.73 6.84 -1.91
C LYS A 56 12.30 7.31 -2.19
N PHE A 57 11.39 6.39 -2.49
CA PHE A 57 9.97 6.64 -2.65
C PHE A 57 9.24 6.01 -1.47
N THR A 58 8.69 6.86 -0.61
CA THR A 58 7.74 6.51 0.45
C THR A 58 6.33 6.50 -0.14
N LEU A 59 5.58 5.42 0.12
CA LEU A 59 4.14 5.41 -0.12
C LEU A 59 3.48 6.31 0.93
N ALA A 60 2.74 7.33 0.49
CA ALA A 60 1.89 8.11 1.38
C ALA A 60 0.80 7.18 1.94
N GLN A 61 0.88 6.88 3.22
CA GLN A 61 -0.17 6.15 3.92
C GLN A 61 -1.27 7.15 4.24
N VAL A 62 -2.33 7.17 3.42
CA VAL A 62 -3.57 7.86 3.80
C VAL A 62 -4.19 7.02 4.90
N GLN A 63 -4.14 7.53 6.13
CA GLN A 63 -5.02 7.04 7.20
C GLN A 63 -6.44 7.34 6.75
N THR A 64 -7.16 6.32 6.32
CA THR A 64 -8.61 6.37 6.27
C THR A 64 -9.08 6.45 7.72
N ILE A 65 -9.21 7.66 8.24
CA ILE A 65 -10.00 7.91 9.43
C ILE A 65 -11.39 7.41 9.06
N THR A 66 -11.84 6.35 9.73
CA THR A 66 -13.25 5.98 9.72
C THR A 66 -13.96 7.10 10.45
N GLU A 67 -14.25 8.20 9.75
CA GLU A 67 -15.14 9.24 10.22
C GLU A 67 -16.49 8.57 10.45
N GLN A 68 -16.74 8.27 11.71
CA GLN A 68 -18.07 8.02 12.21
C GLN A 68 -18.89 9.22 11.72
N VAL A 69 -19.79 8.98 10.77
CA VAL A 69 -20.65 10.02 10.19
C VAL A 69 -21.66 10.44 11.25
N SER A 70 -21.20 11.11 12.30
CA SER A 70 -22.04 12.03 13.06
C SER A 70 -22.22 13.22 12.14
N SER A 71 -23.48 13.56 11.84
CA SER A 71 -23.88 14.71 11.04
C SER A 71 -23.48 16.00 11.73
N SER A 72 -22.17 16.26 11.79
CA SER A 72 -21.62 17.41 12.50
C SER A 72 -21.70 18.62 11.60
N LEU A 73 -22.43 19.63 12.04
CA LEU A 73 -22.60 20.87 11.31
C LEU A 73 -21.46 21.82 11.68
N THR A 74 -20.95 22.53 10.67
CA THR A 74 -19.98 23.61 10.85
C THR A 74 -20.67 24.93 10.54
N LEU A 75 -20.58 25.89 11.47
CA LEU A 75 -21.16 27.22 11.35
C LEU A 75 -20.04 28.27 11.40
N THR A 76 -19.99 29.14 10.40
CA THR A 76 -19.05 30.27 10.34
C THR A 76 -19.80 31.55 10.69
N LEU A 77 -19.32 32.27 11.71
CA LEU A 77 -19.90 33.53 12.17
C LEU A 77 -19.39 34.72 11.34
N PRO A 78 -20.12 35.85 11.29
CA PRO A 78 -19.68 37.08 10.63
C PRO A 78 -18.37 37.65 11.20
N SER A 79 -18.05 37.34 12.46
CA SER A 79 -16.78 37.69 13.10
C SER A 79 -15.59 36.88 12.60
N GLY A 80 -15.81 35.87 11.74
CA GLY A 80 -14.79 34.93 11.26
C GLY A 80 -14.54 33.74 12.19
N ALA A 81 -15.18 33.69 13.36
CA ALA A 81 -15.12 32.53 14.23
C ALA A 81 -15.86 31.33 13.61
N GLN A 82 -15.34 30.12 13.84
CA GLN A 82 -15.93 28.87 13.35
C GLN A 82 -16.31 27.97 14.52
N LEU A 83 -17.52 27.40 14.46
CA LEU A 83 -18.01 26.39 15.38
C LEU A 83 -18.17 25.09 14.60
N GLU A 84 -17.41 24.07 14.97
CA GLU A 84 -17.42 22.75 14.34
C GLU A 84 -18.05 21.72 15.28
N GLY A 85 -18.42 20.56 14.75
CA GLY A 85 -18.88 19.46 15.59
C GLY A 85 -20.33 19.57 16.06
N ILE A 86 -21.17 20.42 15.46
CA ILE A 86 -22.51 20.68 16.00
C ILE A 86 -23.44 19.51 15.72
N ASP A 87 -24.05 18.96 16.77
CA ASP A 87 -25.00 17.84 16.73
C ASP A 87 -26.24 18.12 17.60
N GLU A 88 -27.18 17.17 17.65
CA GLU A 88 -28.42 17.28 18.43
C GLU A 88 -28.19 17.50 19.94
N HIS A 89 -27.04 17.06 20.47
CA HIS A 89 -26.70 17.17 21.89
C HIS A 89 -26.10 18.53 22.23
N ASN A 90 -25.48 19.23 21.27
CA ASN A 90 -24.75 20.46 21.54
C ASN A 90 -25.31 21.72 20.83
N VAL A 91 -26.32 21.56 19.98
CA VAL A 91 -26.96 22.66 19.23
C VAL A 91 -27.47 23.80 20.13
N HIS A 92 -27.96 23.47 21.33
CA HIS A 92 -28.46 24.47 22.28
C HIS A 92 -27.33 25.33 22.88
N VAL A 93 -26.13 24.76 23.06
CA VAL A 93 -24.94 25.49 23.52
C VAL A 93 -24.44 26.40 22.40
N ALA A 94 -24.38 25.88 21.16
CA ALA A 94 -23.99 26.67 19.99
C ALA A 94 -24.91 27.88 19.78
N ALA A 95 -26.23 27.68 19.90
CA ALA A 95 -27.20 28.77 19.83
C ALA A 95 -26.95 29.84 20.91
N LYS A 96 -26.66 29.42 22.16
CA LYS A 96 -26.42 30.37 23.25
C LYS A 96 -25.13 31.18 23.06
N LEU A 97 -24.07 30.56 22.54
CA LEU A 97 -22.83 31.26 22.23
C LEU A 97 -23.04 32.32 21.14
N ILE A 98 -23.84 32.01 20.12
CA ILE A 98 -24.20 32.97 19.06
C ILE A 98 -24.98 34.15 19.65
N GLU A 99 -25.98 33.90 20.50
CA GLU A 99 -26.75 34.95 21.18
C GLU A 99 -25.90 35.85 22.07
N CYS A 100 -24.85 35.33 22.71
CA CYS A 100 -23.97 36.12 23.56
C CYS A 100 -22.96 36.98 22.78
N MET A 101 -22.78 36.74 21.48
CA MET A 101 -21.85 37.48 20.62
C MET A 101 -22.56 38.48 19.69
N SER A 102 -23.89 38.43 19.61
CA SER A 102 -24.73 39.50 19.04
C SER A 102 -24.98 40.60 20.06
#